data_AF-A0AAU5SGY1-F1
#
_entry.id   AF-A0AAU5SGY1-F1
#
_cell.length_a   1.000
_cell.length_b   1.000
_cell.length_c   1.000
_cell.angle_alpha   90.00
_cell.angle_beta   90.00
_cell.angle_gamma   90.00
#
_symmetry.space_group_name_H-M   'P 1'
#
loop_
_entity.id
_entity.type
_entity.pdbx_description
1 polymer ?
#
loop_
_entity_poly.entity_id
_entity_poly.type
_entity_poly.pdbx_seq_one_letter_code
_entity_poly.pdbx_strand_id
1 'polypeptide(L)'
;MQDARTREIGWHKSYVTGPTGSRPDLRVPVRQVHLTNGRDVTLYDTSGPYTDPSVDTDVRRGLAPLRENWIIARGDTEEYPGRPARPEDDGLKHTSPRGGLRNLDAVFPGRPRLPRRGRPGRPVTQLAYARRGETTPEMEFVALRENVPVETVREEIAAGRAVLPACVNHPEIEPMIIGKRFLVKVNANIGNSAVTSSIEEEVEKMTWATRWGADTVMDLSTGRNIHTTREWVLRNSPVPIGTVPLYQALEKVDGRAEELTWDVYRDTVIEQAEQGVDYMTVHAGVLLRHVPLTARRKTGIVSRGGSIMAAWCLAHHRENFLYENFDELCDILAAYDITFSLGDGLRPGSIADANDEAQFAELRTLGELNTVAKRHDVQTMIEGPGHVPMHKIKENIDLQQEICEEAPFYTLGPLTTDIAPAYDHITSGIGAAMIAWWGTAMLCYVTPKEHLGLPDRDDVKTGVITYKIAAHAADLAKGHPGAQEWDDALSDARFEFRWEDQFNLALDPDTARDFHDETLPAEPAKTAHFCSMCGPKFCSMKISHDIRRTHGGGDQGAEQDPTQTPTDGPAEVSEAEIRAGMAAKSAEFAASGNRVYLPIAD
;
A
#
# COMPACT_ATOMS: atom_id res chain seq x y z
N MET A 1 -32.21 -1.03 -17.45
CA MET A 1 -33.03 -1.60 -16.36
C MET A 1 -32.13 -2.58 -15.62
N GLN A 2 -31.34 -2.08 -14.67
CA GLN A 2 -30.55 -2.93 -13.77
C GLN A 2 -31.49 -3.42 -12.68
N ASP A 3 -31.55 -4.74 -12.56
CA ASP A 3 -32.34 -5.46 -11.58
C ASP A 3 -31.91 -5.05 -10.17
N ALA A 4 -32.89 -4.68 -9.35
CA ALA A 4 -32.70 -4.31 -7.96
C ALA A 4 -32.32 -5.57 -7.18
N ARG A 5 -31.04 -5.97 -7.25
CA ARG A 5 -30.45 -6.79 -6.19
C ARG A 5 -30.73 -6.06 -4.89
N THR A 6 -31.49 -6.70 -4.00
CA THR A 6 -31.79 -6.22 -2.65
C THR A 6 -30.48 -5.73 -2.05
N ARG A 7 -30.42 -4.45 -1.62
CA ARG A 7 -29.22 -3.87 -1.01
C ARG A 7 -28.90 -4.65 0.27
N GLU A 8 -27.96 -5.58 0.18
CA GLU A 8 -27.54 -6.40 1.31
C GLU A 8 -26.61 -5.57 2.20
N ILE A 9 -26.92 -5.50 3.49
CA ILE A 9 -26.10 -4.79 4.48
C ILE A 9 -24.73 -5.43 4.55
N GLY A 10 -23.68 -4.61 4.58
CA GLY A 10 -22.30 -5.06 4.60
C GLY A 10 -21.48 -4.52 3.44
N TRP A 11 -20.25 -5.02 3.33
CA TRP A 11 -19.32 -4.60 2.29
C TRP A 11 -19.41 -5.52 1.07
N HIS A 12 -19.31 -4.94 -0.13
CA HIS A 12 -19.25 -5.66 -1.38
C HIS A 12 -18.32 -4.96 -2.38
N LYS A 13 -17.77 -5.73 -3.33
CA LYS A 13 -17.08 -5.15 -4.48
C LYS A 13 -18.06 -4.34 -5.32
N SER A 14 -17.69 -3.12 -5.65
CA SER A 14 -18.39 -2.25 -6.59
C SER A 14 -17.39 -1.57 -7.53
N TYR A 15 -17.91 -0.83 -8.50
CA TYR A 15 -17.10 -0.14 -9.50
C TYR A 15 -17.62 1.26 -9.74
N VAL A 16 -16.72 2.23 -9.70
CA VAL A 16 -16.96 3.60 -10.15
C VAL A 16 -16.66 3.69 -11.63
N THR A 17 -17.53 4.37 -12.38
CA THR A 17 -17.36 4.67 -13.80
C THR A 17 -17.20 6.17 -13.98
N GLY A 18 -16.42 6.59 -14.97
CA GLY A 18 -16.18 8.00 -15.21
C GLY A 18 -17.42 8.80 -15.64
N PRO A 19 -17.36 10.15 -15.56
CA PRO A 19 -18.44 11.04 -15.99
C PRO A 19 -18.68 10.94 -17.50
N THR A 20 -19.82 11.46 -17.99
CA THR A 20 -20.13 11.48 -19.43
C THR A 20 -19.00 12.13 -20.24
N GLY A 21 -18.36 11.37 -21.14
CA GLY A 21 -17.17 11.78 -21.89
C GLY A 21 -15.90 11.04 -21.49
N SER A 22 -15.89 10.35 -20.35
CA SER A 22 -14.84 9.40 -19.96
C SER A 22 -14.83 8.18 -20.87
N ARG A 23 -13.73 7.42 -20.84
CA ARG A 23 -13.68 6.12 -21.52
C ARG A 23 -14.72 5.16 -20.93
N PRO A 24 -15.61 4.54 -21.75
CA PRO A 24 -16.71 3.73 -21.25
C PRO A 24 -16.26 2.35 -20.71
N ASP A 25 -15.03 1.94 -21.02
CA ASP A 25 -14.43 0.69 -20.56
C ASP A 25 -13.70 0.81 -19.21
N LEU A 26 -13.61 2.02 -18.62
CA LEU A 26 -13.05 2.20 -17.28
C LEU A 26 -14.05 1.78 -16.20
N ARG A 27 -13.66 0.77 -15.43
CA ARG A 27 -14.34 0.32 -14.22
C ARG A 27 -13.36 0.31 -13.06
N VAL A 28 -13.46 1.31 -12.20
CA VAL A 28 -12.51 1.51 -11.10
C VAL A 28 -13.04 0.81 -9.84
N PRO A 29 -12.32 -0.19 -9.29
CA PRO A 29 -12.79 -1.00 -8.18
C PRO A 29 -12.84 -0.18 -6.88
N VAL A 30 -13.92 -0.38 -6.13
CA VAL A 30 -14.12 0.16 -4.79
C VAL A 30 -14.81 -0.87 -3.91
N ARG A 31 -14.64 -0.75 -2.60
CA ARG A 31 -15.42 -1.47 -1.62
C ARG A 31 -16.56 -0.58 -1.17
N GLN A 32 -17.78 -0.97 -1.51
CA GLN A 32 -18.98 -0.25 -1.12
C GLN A 32 -19.55 -0.88 0.15
N VAL A 33 -19.75 -0.09 1.19
CA VAL A 33 -20.33 -0.52 2.47
C VAL A 33 -21.75 0.03 2.58
N HIS A 34 -22.75 -0.85 2.53
CA HIS A 34 -24.16 -0.53 2.73
C HIS A 34 -24.49 -0.57 4.22
N LEU A 35 -24.91 0.57 4.78
CA LEU A 35 -25.19 0.71 6.22
C LEU A 35 -26.68 0.50 6.52
N THR A 36 -27.00 0.03 7.72
CA THR A 36 -28.38 -0.22 8.17
C THR A 36 -29.27 1.04 8.19
N ASN A 37 -28.68 2.23 8.21
CA ASN A 37 -29.38 3.52 8.12
C ASN A 37 -29.66 3.98 6.68
N GLY A 38 -29.35 3.15 5.67
CA GLY A 38 -29.55 3.45 4.26
C GLY A 38 -28.47 4.36 3.64
N ARG A 39 -27.45 4.77 4.39
CA ARG A 39 -26.25 5.45 3.86
C ARG A 39 -25.25 4.44 3.31
N ASP A 40 -24.35 4.95 2.50
CA ASP A 40 -23.36 4.21 1.74
C ASP A 40 -21.98 4.83 1.96
N VAL A 41 -20.97 4.01 2.26
CA VAL A 41 -19.56 4.45 2.36
C VAL A 41 -18.74 3.77 1.27
N THR A 42 -18.03 4.57 0.47
CA THR A 42 -17.15 4.07 -0.59
C THR A 42 -15.72 4.07 -0.08
N LEU A 43 -15.07 2.91 -0.10
CA LEU A 43 -13.72 2.71 0.39
C LEU A 43 -12.80 2.24 -0.74
N TYR A 44 -11.52 2.63 -0.65
CA TYR A 44 -10.49 2.15 -1.55
C TYR A 44 -10.34 0.63 -1.43
N ASP A 45 -10.11 -0.05 -2.54
CA ASP A 45 -10.05 -1.51 -2.59
C ASP A 45 -8.97 -1.99 -3.56
N THR A 46 -8.05 -2.81 -3.06
CA THR A 46 -6.91 -3.36 -3.79
C THR A 46 -6.99 -4.87 -3.99
N SER A 47 -8.04 -5.50 -3.48
CA SER A 47 -8.21 -6.96 -3.52
C SER A 47 -8.46 -7.53 -4.91
N GLY A 48 -8.64 -6.65 -5.91
CA GLY A 48 -8.86 -7.02 -7.31
C GLY A 48 -10.09 -7.90 -7.53
N PRO A 49 -10.09 -8.70 -8.60
CA PRO A 49 -11.22 -9.57 -8.94
C PRO A 49 -11.51 -10.68 -7.92
N TYR A 50 -10.58 -10.98 -7.00
CA TYR A 50 -10.72 -12.07 -6.02
C TYR A 50 -11.87 -11.90 -5.02
N THR A 51 -12.34 -10.67 -4.84
CA THR A 51 -13.49 -10.36 -3.97
C THR A 51 -14.72 -9.92 -4.77
N ASP A 52 -14.68 -10.00 -6.11
CA ASP A 52 -15.86 -9.82 -6.95
C ASP A 52 -16.57 -11.16 -7.14
N PRO A 53 -17.74 -11.40 -6.53
CA PRO A 53 -18.48 -12.65 -6.70
C PRO A 53 -19.00 -12.86 -8.13
N SER A 54 -18.94 -11.84 -8.99
CA SER A 54 -19.32 -11.94 -10.41
C SER A 54 -18.17 -12.34 -11.34
N VAL A 55 -16.94 -12.44 -10.81
CA VAL A 55 -15.77 -12.85 -11.58
C VAL A 55 -15.31 -14.24 -11.14
N ASP A 56 -15.23 -15.16 -12.09
CA ASP A 56 -14.59 -16.47 -11.89
C ASP A 56 -13.07 -16.30 -11.97
N THR A 57 -12.37 -16.49 -10.84
CA THR A 57 -10.90 -16.42 -10.79
C THR A 57 -10.28 -17.82 -10.75
N ASP A 58 -9.36 -18.10 -11.67
CA ASP A 58 -8.56 -19.32 -11.69
C ASP A 58 -7.08 -18.92 -11.81
N VAL A 59 -6.28 -19.26 -10.79
CA VAL A 59 -4.87 -18.90 -10.73
C VAL A 59 -4.03 -19.48 -11.87
N ARG A 60 -4.48 -20.58 -12.49
CA ARG A 60 -3.83 -21.21 -13.66
C ARG A 60 -4.12 -20.49 -14.96
N ARG A 61 -5.25 -19.76 -15.03
CA ARG A 61 -5.61 -18.90 -16.16
C ARG A 61 -4.94 -17.53 -16.05
N GLY A 62 -4.74 -17.06 -14.81
CA GLY A 62 -4.38 -15.67 -14.52
C GLY A 62 -5.59 -14.74 -14.56
N LEU A 63 -5.37 -13.49 -14.15
CA LEU A 63 -6.37 -12.43 -14.20
C LEU A 63 -6.62 -11.96 -15.64
N ALA A 64 -7.77 -11.32 -15.85
CA ALA A 64 -8.06 -10.70 -17.12
C ALA A 64 -7.09 -9.53 -17.39
N PRO A 65 -6.52 -9.41 -18.61
CA PRO A 65 -5.54 -8.38 -18.94
C PRO A 65 -6.25 -7.03 -19.20
N LEU A 66 -6.77 -6.41 -18.12
CA LEU A 66 -7.58 -5.20 -18.11
C LEU A 66 -7.05 -4.07 -19.01
N ARG A 67 -5.74 -3.84 -19.00
CA ARG A 67 -5.09 -2.73 -19.73
C ARG A 67 -4.67 -3.08 -21.16
N GLU A 68 -4.80 -4.33 -21.60
CA GLU A 68 -4.25 -4.79 -22.89
C GLU A 68 -4.73 -3.92 -24.06
N ASN A 69 -6.03 -3.65 -24.13
CA ASN A 69 -6.60 -2.82 -25.18
C ASN A 69 -6.14 -1.35 -25.11
N TRP A 70 -5.84 -0.84 -23.91
CA TRP A 70 -5.34 0.53 -23.73
C TRP A 70 -3.92 0.65 -24.28
N ILE A 71 -3.07 -0.33 -23.97
CA ILE A 71 -1.70 -0.43 -24.44
C ILE A 71 -1.65 -0.57 -25.96
N ILE A 72 -2.50 -1.42 -26.54
CA ILE A 72 -2.58 -1.62 -28.00
C ILE A 72 -3.08 -0.35 -28.71
N ALA A 73 -4.14 0.29 -28.18
CA ALA A 73 -4.77 1.44 -28.82
C ALA A 73 -3.86 2.67 -28.93
N ARG A 74 -2.84 2.80 -28.07
CA ARG A 74 -1.84 3.89 -28.14
C ARG A 74 -0.95 3.80 -29.39
N GLY A 75 -0.71 2.60 -29.92
CA GLY A 75 0.04 2.39 -31.17
C GLY A 75 1.55 2.69 -31.08
N ASP A 76 2.08 2.86 -29.88
CA ASP A 76 3.48 3.20 -29.59
C ASP A 76 4.31 2.02 -29.09
N THR A 77 3.70 0.86 -28.87
CA THR A 77 4.38 -0.40 -28.55
C THR A 77 4.39 -1.37 -29.74
N GLU A 78 5.33 -2.32 -29.70
CA GLU A 78 5.40 -3.46 -30.62
C GLU A 78 5.67 -4.76 -29.85
N GLU A 79 5.08 -5.86 -30.33
CA GLU A 79 5.43 -7.20 -29.89
C GLU A 79 6.73 -7.65 -30.56
N TYR A 80 7.56 -8.38 -29.82
CA TYR A 80 8.80 -8.95 -30.34
C TYR A 80 9.07 -10.32 -29.69
N PRO A 81 10.02 -11.13 -30.22
CA PRO A 81 10.22 -12.51 -29.75
C PRO A 81 10.59 -12.67 -28.27
N GLY A 82 11.09 -11.62 -27.62
CA GLY A 82 11.61 -11.70 -26.25
C GLY A 82 12.90 -12.50 -26.12
N ARG A 83 13.40 -12.57 -24.89
CA ARG A 83 14.49 -13.43 -24.45
C ARG A 83 13.93 -14.80 -24.06
N PRO A 84 14.54 -15.92 -24.50
CA PRO A 84 14.14 -17.24 -24.02
C PRO A 84 14.54 -17.43 -22.55
N ALA A 85 13.68 -18.08 -21.76
CA ALA A 85 14.02 -18.49 -20.40
C ALA A 85 15.20 -19.47 -20.40
N ARG A 86 16.07 -19.35 -19.40
CA ARG A 86 17.29 -20.14 -19.23
C ARG A 86 17.30 -20.81 -17.85
N PRO A 87 17.98 -21.96 -17.68
CA PRO A 87 18.01 -22.67 -16.40
C PRO A 87 18.47 -21.81 -15.21
N GLU A 88 19.44 -20.92 -15.44
CA GLU A 88 19.97 -20.00 -14.42
C GLU A 88 18.93 -19.00 -13.89
N ASP A 89 17.85 -18.73 -14.65
CA ASP A 89 16.79 -17.82 -14.23
C ASP A 89 16.01 -18.36 -13.01
N ASP A 90 15.97 -19.68 -12.88
CA ASP A 90 15.37 -20.41 -11.77
C ASP A 90 16.42 -20.95 -10.78
N GLY A 91 17.63 -20.39 -10.78
CA GLY A 91 18.69 -20.74 -9.83
C GLY A 91 19.23 -22.16 -10.00
N LEU A 92 19.08 -22.76 -11.19
CA LEU A 92 19.66 -24.07 -11.50
C LEU A 92 21.16 -23.91 -11.79
N LYS A 93 21.98 -24.22 -10.78
CA LYS A 93 23.44 -24.18 -10.87
C LYS A 93 23.95 -25.09 -11.99
N HIS A 94 25.00 -24.65 -12.69
CA HIS A 94 25.68 -25.45 -13.73
C HIS A 94 26.16 -26.82 -13.24
N THR A 95 26.36 -26.99 -11.93
CA THR A 95 26.86 -28.21 -11.28
C THR A 95 25.76 -29.12 -10.71
N SER A 96 24.48 -28.71 -10.74
CA SER A 96 23.39 -29.50 -10.16
C SER A 96 22.97 -30.66 -11.07
N PRO A 97 22.70 -31.87 -10.53
CA PRO A 97 22.07 -32.94 -11.28
C PRO A 97 20.72 -32.47 -11.84
N ARG A 98 20.41 -32.82 -13.11
CA ARG A 98 19.12 -32.52 -13.74
C ARG A 98 18.01 -33.33 -13.07
N GLY A 99 17.31 -32.74 -12.12
CA GLY A 99 16.07 -33.26 -11.51
C GLY A 99 15.79 -32.58 -10.15
N GLY A 100 14.59 -32.17 -9.78
CA GLY A 100 13.32 -32.03 -10.51
C GLY A 100 12.56 -30.86 -9.91
N LEU A 101 11.81 -30.16 -10.76
CA LEU A 101 10.85 -29.13 -10.38
C LEU A 101 9.83 -29.76 -9.41
N ARG A 102 9.55 -29.13 -8.27
CA ARG A 102 8.53 -29.64 -7.32
C ARG A 102 7.34 -28.66 -7.31
N ASN A 103 6.32 -28.99 -8.14
CA ASN A 103 4.91 -28.55 -8.15
C ASN A 103 4.57 -27.06 -8.37
N LEU A 104 3.41 -26.66 -8.91
CA LEU A 104 2.43 -27.27 -9.84
C LEU A 104 2.95 -27.18 -11.29
N ASP A 105 3.86 -28.10 -11.64
CA ASP A 105 4.46 -28.41 -12.95
C ASP A 105 4.92 -27.24 -13.85
N ALA A 106 5.64 -26.34 -13.16
CA ALA A 106 6.85 -25.61 -13.54
C ALA A 106 6.77 -24.43 -14.49
N VAL A 107 5.78 -24.37 -15.39
CA VAL A 107 5.64 -23.22 -16.29
C VAL A 107 4.21 -22.74 -16.19
N PHE A 108 4.02 -21.42 -16.04
CA PHE A 108 2.69 -20.83 -16.02
C PHE A 108 1.93 -21.24 -17.29
N PRO A 109 0.79 -21.95 -17.19
CA PRO A 109 0.13 -22.57 -18.34
C PRO A 109 -0.79 -21.61 -19.10
N GLY A 110 -0.85 -20.34 -18.68
CA GLY A 110 -1.70 -19.34 -19.31
C GLY A 110 -1.31 -19.03 -20.75
N ARG A 111 -2.04 -18.11 -21.37
CA ARG A 111 -1.91 -17.80 -22.79
C ARG A 111 -0.46 -17.36 -23.12
N PRO A 112 0.21 -18.00 -24.09
CA PRO A 112 1.50 -17.54 -24.57
C PRO A 112 1.37 -16.10 -25.07
N ARG A 113 2.21 -15.20 -24.55
CA ARG A 113 2.28 -13.80 -24.96
C ARG A 113 3.68 -13.49 -25.49
N LEU A 114 3.74 -12.66 -26.52
CA LEU A 114 4.98 -12.00 -26.89
C LEU A 114 5.13 -10.76 -26.01
N PRO A 115 6.32 -10.51 -25.44
CA PRO A 115 6.56 -9.27 -24.74
C PRO A 115 6.40 -8.09 -25.70
N ARG A 116 5.99 -6.97 -25.12
CA ARG A 116 5.88 -5.67 -25.77
C ARG A 116 6.97 -4.75 -25.26
N ARG A 117 7.41 -3.86 -26.14
CA ARG A 117 8.30 -2.75 -25.83
C ARG A 117 7.90 -1.51 -26.62
N GLY A 118 8.34 -0.34 -26.18
CA GLY A 118 8.17 0.91 -26.89
C GLY A 118 8.88 0.90 -28.25
N ARG A 119 8.26 1.56 -29.22
CA ARG A 119 8.85 1.78 -30.55
C ARG A 119 10.01 2.77 -30.43
N PRO A 120 11.06 2.64 -31.26
CA PRO A 120 12.18 3.58 -31.26
C PRO A 120 11.72 5.04 -31.39
N GLY A 121 12.27 5.92 -30.54
CA GLY A 121 11.99 7.35 -30.55
C GLY A 121 10.63 7.77 -29.94
N ARG A 122 9.88 6.85 -29.33
CA ARG A 122 8.65 7.16 -28.58
C ARG A 122 8.73 6.58 -27.16
N PRO A 123 9.13 7.36 -26.16
CA PRO A 123 9.08 6.91 -24.77
C PRO A 123 7.63 6.62 -24.37
N VAL A 124 7.40 5.40 -23.87
CA VAL A 124 6.07 4.86 -23.56
C VAL A 124 5.70 5.01 -22.08
N THR A 125 6.45 5.81 -21.33
CA THR A 125 6.27 5.94 -19.88
C THR A 125 5.15 6.92 -19.52
N GLN A 126 4.51 6.73 -18.36
CA GLN A 126 3.54 7.72 -17.85
C GLN A 126 4.14 9.12 -17.71
N LEU A 127 5.41 9.23 -17.30
CA LEU A 127 6.14 10.50 -17.25
C LEU A 127 6.23 11.16 -18.64
N ALA A 128 6.56 10.39 -19.68
CA ALA A 128 6.66 10.91 -21.03
C ALA A 128 5.29 11.37 -21.56
N TYR A 129 4.22 10.59 -21.39
CA TYR A 129 2.87 11.01 -21.77
C TYR A 129 2.48 12.31 -21.05
N ALA A 130 2.69 12.37 -19.73
CA ALA A 130 2.31 13.52 -18.92
C ALA A 130 3.01 14.82 -19.35
N ARG A 131 4.32 14.74 -19.66
CA ARG A 131 5.13 15.87 -20.15
C ARG A 131 4.74 16.34 -21.54
N ARG A 132 4.20 15.45 -22.38
CA ARG A 132 3.61 15.81 -23.67
C ARG A 132 2.20 16.39 -23.55
N GLY A 133 1.65 16.46 -22.34
CA GLY A 133 0.29 16.91 -22.09
C GLY A 133 -0.78 15.87 -22.46
N GLU A 134 -0.37 14.61 -22.61
CA GLU A 134 -1.25 13.50 -22.97
C GLU A 134 -1.82 12.85 -21.70
N THR A 135 -3.14 12.65 -21.67
CA THR A 135 -3.83 11.90 -20.61
C THR A 135 -4.02 10.46 -21.06
N THR A 136 -3.47 9.51 -20.30
CA THR A 136 -3.62 8.08 -20.55
C THR A 136 -4.86 7.50 -19.85
N PRO A 137 -5.39 6.35 -20.30
CA PRO A 137 -6.43 5.62 -19.57
C PRO A 137 -6.03 5.29 -18.12
N GLU A 138 -4.74 5.00 -17.87
CA GLU A 138 -4.22 4.78 -16.53
C GLU A 138 -4.31 6.04 -15.66
N MET A 139 -4.00 7.22 -16.19
CA MET A 139 -4.16 8.49 -15.47
C MET A 139 -5.64 8.77 -15.12
N GLU A 140 -6.55 8.51 -16.05
CA GLU A 140 -8.00 8.65 -15.82
C GLU A 140 -8.50 7.63 -14.78
N PHE A 141 -8.01 6.39 -14.82
CA PHE A 141 -8.33 5.35 -13.85
C PHE A 141 -7.94 5.77 -12.43
N VAL A 142 -6.70 6.22 -12.22
CA VAL A 142 -6.24 6.62 -10.87
C VAL A 142 -6.88 7.93 -10.40
N ALA A 143 -7.24 8.83 -11.32
CA ALA A 143 -7.98 10.05 -10.99
C ALA A 143 -9.34 9.73 -10.37
N LEU A 144 -10.08 8.79 -10.97
CA LEU A 144 -11.33 8.29 -10.41
C LEU A 144 -11.13 7.53 -9.10
N ARG A 145 -10.05 6.74 -9.00
CA ARG A 145 -9.73 5.94 -7.80
C ARG A 145 -9.38 6.79 -6.58
N GLU A 146 -8.70 7.91 -6.81
CA GLU A 146 -8.31 8.89 -5.78
C GLU A 146 -9.35 10.01 -5.60
N ASN A 147 -10.41 10.02 -6.42
CA ASN A 147 -11.43 11.07 -6.46
C ASN A 147 -10.85 12.49 -6.66
N VAL A 148 -9.97 12.63 -7.66
CA VAL A 148 -9.33 13.90 -8.02
C VAL A 148 -9.44 14.18 -9.54
N PRO A 149 -9.25 15.43 -9.99
CA PRO A 149 -9.18 15.73 -11.42
C PRO A 149 -8.01 15.01 -12.11
N VAL A 150 -8.23 14.53 -13.33
CA VAL A 150 -7.19 13.83 -14.12
C VAL A 150 -6.00 14.74 -14.46
N GLU A 151 -6.24 16.04 -14.57
CA GLU A 151 -5.20 17.05 -14.74
C GLU A 151 -4.26 17.09 -13.54
N THR A 152 -4.77 16.90 -12.32
CA THR A 152 -3.94 16.83 -11.11
C THR A 152 -3.00 15.64 -11.18
N VAL A 153 -3.51 14.47 -11.59
CA VAL A 153 -2.70 13.26 -11.80
C VAL A 153 -1.59 13.52 -12.83
N ARG A 154 -1.96 14.04 -14.01
CA ARG A 154 -1.01 14.32 -15.09
C ARG A 154 0.06 15.33 -14.66
N GLU A 155 -0.31 16.40 -13.94
CA GLU A 155 0.62 17.43 -13.49
C GLU A 155 1.61 16.91 -12.45
N GLU A 156 1.15 16.12 -11.48
CA GLU A 156 2.04 15.53 -10.47
C GLU A 156 3.01 14.51 -11.09
N ILE A 157 2.55 13.71 -12.06
CA ILE A 157 3.42 12.81 -12.83
C ILE A 157 4.42 13.62 -13.67
N ALA A 158 3.98 14.64 -14.42
CA ALA A 158 4.86 15.46 -15.26
C ALA A 158 5.97 16.17 -14.47
N ALA A 159 5.65 16.61 -13.25
CA ALA A 159 6.61 17.20 -12.30
C ALA A 159 7.57 16.16 -11.70
N GLY A 160 7.25 14.87 -11.79
CA GLY A 160 7.98 13.79 -11.14
C GLY A 160 7.74 13.72 -9.63
N ARG A 161 6.61 14.26 -9.14
CA ARG A 161 6.17 14.20 -7.74
C ARG A 161 5.18 13.06 -7.46
N ALA A 162 4.78 12.36 -8.52
CA ALA A 162 4.02 11.14 -8.47
C ALA A 162 4.52 10.16 -9.54
N VAL A 163 4.36 8.87 -9.25
CA VAL A 163 4.61 7.78 -10.20
C VAL A 163 3.39 6.89 -10.30
N LEU A 164 3.23 6.26 -11.45
CA LEU A 164 2.17 5.30 -11.77
C LEU A 164 2.88 4.07 -12.36
N PRO A 165 3.32 3.12 -11.50
CA PRO A 165 4.03 1.92 -11.93
C PRO A 165 3.10 1.03 -12.74
N ALA A 166 3.36 0.91 -14.05
CA ALA A 166 2.39 0.33 -14.97
C ALA A 166 3.07 -0.24 -16.22
N CYS A 167 3.93 -1.23 -16.02
CA CYS A 167 4.69 -1.85 -17.09
C CYS A 167 3.76 -2.30 -18.23
N VAL A 168 4.19 -2.10 -19.47
CA VAL A 168 3.42 -2.46 -20.67
C VAL A 168 3.17 -3.96 -20.79
N ASN A 169 3.96 -4.78 -20.08
CA ASN A 169 3.82 -6.24 -20.01
C ASN A 169 3.04 -6.73 -18.80
N HIS A 170 2.44 -5.82 -18.01
CA HIS A 170 1.56 -6.15 -16.90
C HIS A 170 0.13 -5.61 -17.12
N PRO A 171 -0.59 -6.15 -18.12
CA PRO A 171 -1.92 -5.68 -18.42
C PRO A 171 -2.97 -6.04 -17.36
N GLU A 172 -2.67 -6.96 -16.44
CA GLU A 172 -3.58 -7.42 -15.39
C GLU A 172 -3.81 -6.39 -14.26
N ILE A 173 -2.90 -5.42 -14.07
CA ILE A 173 -3.03 -4.47 -12.95
C ILE A 173 -4.25 -3.56 -13.09
N GLU A 174 -4.86 -3.27 -11.94
CA GLU A 174 -5.75 -2.14 -11.73
C GLU A 174 -4.87 -0.94 -11.33
N PRO A 175 -4.68 0.08 -12.22
CA PRO A 175 -3.73 1.16 -11.98
C PRO A 175 -3.88 1.87 -10.63
N MET A 176 -2.76 2.28 -10.06
CA MET A 176 -2.69 3.07 -8.82
C MET A 176 -1.59 4.13 -8.94
N ILE A 177 -1.64 5.17 -8.11
CA ILE A 177 -0.69 6.29 -8.12
C ILE A 177 -0.01 6.44 -6.76
N ILE A 178 1.29 6.72 -6.79
CA ILE A 178 2.14 6.93 -5.62
C ILE A 178 2.67 8.35 -5.67
N GLY A 179 2.25 9.19 -4.72
CA GLY A 179 2.74 10.55 -4.57
C GLY A 179 2.18 11.21 -3.32
N LYS A 180 2.88 12.21 -2.80
CA LYS A 180 2.55 12.90 -1.53
C LYS A 180 1.14 13.53 -1.51
N ARG A 181 0.64 13.94 -2.69
CA ARG A 181 -0.66 14.59 -2.87
C ARG A 181 -1.85 13.62 -2.85
N PHE A 182 -1.59 12.32 -2.93
CA PHE A 182 -2.60 11.25 -2.99
C PHE A 182 -2.69 10.53 -1.64
N LEU A 183 -3.58 9.53 -1.54
CA LEU A 183 -3.64 8.63 -0.39
C LEU A 183 -2.29 7.94 -0.16
N VAL A 184 -1.90 7.73 1.10
CA VAL A 184 -0.65 7.02 1.41
C VAL A 184 -0.80 5.54 1.03
N LYS A 185 0.16 5.01 0.28
CA LYS A 185 0.13 3.64 -0.23
C LYS A 185 0.95 2.69 0.66
N VAL A 186 0.60 1.41 0.68
CA VAL A 186 1.28 0.38 1.46
C VAL A 186 1.78 -0.74 0.56
N ASN A 187 3.06 -1.09 0.69
CA ASN A 187 3.65 -2.24 0.03
C ASN A 187 3.72 -3.45 0.98
N ALA A 188 3.41 -4.64 0.48
CA ALA A 188 3.69 -5.90 1.16
C ALA A 188 4.83 -6.67 0.48
N ASN A 189 5.81 -7.14 1.24
CA ASN A 189 6.87 -8.02 0.73
C ASN A 189 6.46 -9.47 0.87
N ILE A 190 6.55 -10.21 -0.23
CA ILE A 190 6.46 -11.67 -0.29
C ILE A 190 7.76 -12.22 -0.89
N GLY A 191 7.80 -13.52 -1.17
CA GLY A 191 8.91 -14.16 -1.83
C GLY A 191 9.36 -15.42 -1.12
N ASN A 192 9.84 -16.36 -1.92
CA ASN A 192 10.38 -17.61 -1.44
C ASN A 192 11.80 -17.42 -0.88
N SER A 193 12.27 -18.43 -0.14
CA SER A 193 13.68 -18.49 0.28
C SER A 193 14.29 -19.84 -0.07
N ALA A 194 15.61 -19.93 -0.01
CA ALA A 194 16.34 -21.18 -0.15
C ALA A 194 15.93 -22.28 0.86
N VAL A 195 15.19 -21.91 1.93
CA VAL A 195 14.87 -22.79 3.05
C VAL A 195 13.39 -23.22 3.06
N THR A 196 12.48 -22.38 2.55
CA THR A 196 11.01 -22.59 2.64
C THR A 196 10.23 -21.89 1.53
N SER A 197 8.99 -22.34 1.33
CA SER A 197 7.91 -21.83 0.46
C SER A 197 7.82 -22.39 -0.97
N SER A 198 6.58 -22.47 -1.47
CA SER A 198 6.23 -22.98 -2.81
C SER A 198 5.54 -21.89 -3.63
N ILE A 199 5.39 -22.11 -4.94
CA ILE A 199 4.72 -21.17 -5.85
C ILE A 199 3.30 -20.86 -5.38
N GLU A 200 2.58 -21.87 -4.91
CA GLU A 200 1.20 -21.75 -4.42
C GLU A 200 1.12 -20.83 -3.20
N GLU A 201 2.05 -20.97 -2.26
CA GLU A 201 2.12 -20.13 -1.06
C GLU A 201 2.44 -18.67 -1.41
N GLU A 202 3.27 -18.40 -2.42
CA GLU A 202 3.55 -17.02 -2.85
C GLU A 202 2.34 -16.35 -3.50
N VAL A 203 1.58 -17.08 -4.33
CA VAL A 203 0.33 -16.56 -4.90
C VAL A 203 -0.72 -16.36 -3.81
N GLU A 204 -0.85 -17.29 -2.85
CA GLU A 204 -1.74 -17.12 -1.68
C GLU A 204 -1.33 -15.89 -0.86
N LYS A 205 -0.04 -15.70 -0.57
CA LYS A 205 0.44 -14.53 0.17
C LYS A 205 0.15 -13.22 -0.55
N MET A 206 0.33 -13.15 -1.88
CA MET A 206 -0.01 -11.96 -2.67
C MET A 206 -1.51 -11.66 -2.63
N THR A 207 -2.36 -12.67 -2.89
CA THR A 207 -3.82 -12.50 -2.85
C THR A 207 -4.33 -12.15 -1.45
N TRP A 208 -3.69 -12.70 -0.42
CA TRP A 208 -3.99 -12.39 0.98
C TRP A 208 -3.57 -10.95 1.34
N ALA A 209 -2.37 -10.51 0.96
CA ALA A 209 -1.90 -9.16 1.23
C ALA A 209 -2.78 -8.10 0.55
N THR A 210 -3.13 -8.30 -0.72
CA THR A 210 -4.00 -7.39 -1.49
C THR A 210 -5.42 -7.37 -0.95
N ARG A 211 -5.96 -8.52 -0.49
CA ARG A 211 -7.26 -8.58 0.19
C ARG A 211 -7.34 -7.62 1.40
N TRP A 212 -6.27 -7.53 2.17
CA TRP A 212 -6.20 -6.70 3.38
C TRP A 212 -5.77 -5.26 3.13
N GLY A 213 -5.50 -4.89 1.88
CA GLY A 213 -5.29 -3.49 1.49
C GLY A 213 -3.87 -3.15 1.03
N ALA A 214 -2.98 -4.13 0.82
CA ALA A 214 -1.69 -3.84 0.18
C ALA A 214 -1.93 -3.24 -1.22
N ASP A 215 -1.32 -2.08 -1.47
CA ASP A 215 -1.46 -1.28 -2.69
C ASP A 215 -0.44 -1.68 -3.76
N THR A 216 0.70 -2.22 -3.35
CA THR A 216 1.70 -2.88 -4.19
C THR A 216 2.23 -4.12 -3.47
N VAL A 217 2.86 -5.02 -4.23
CA VAL A 217 3.54 -6.20 -3.66
C VAL A 217 4.94 -6.31 -4.24
N MET A 218 5.94 -6.60 -3.42
CA MET A 218 7.28 -6.94 -3.92
C MET A 218 7.54 -8.43 -3.81
N ASP A 219 7.99 -9.02 -4.92
CA ASP A 219 8.57 -10.35 -4.94
C ASP A 219 10.07 -10.27 -4.60
N LEU A 220 10.40 -10.65 -3.37
CA LEU A 220 11.77 -10.69 -2.85
C LEU A 220 12.34 -12.13 -2.84
N SER A 221 11.79 -13.01 -3.69
CA SER A 221 12.22 -14.40 -3.83
C SER A 221 13.73 -14.55 -4.04
N THR A 222 14.30 -15.57 -3.41
CA THR A 222 15.73 -15.93 -3.49
C THR A 222 15.90 -17.44 -3.59
N GLY A 223 17.00 -17.88 -4.21
CA GLY A 223 17.26 -19.29 -4.45
C GLY A 223 16.64 -19.80 -5.75
N ARG A 224 15.84 -20.88 -5.67
CA ARG A 224 15.34 -21.59 -6.86
C ARG A 224 13.98 -21.08 -7.32
N ASN A 225 13.69 -21.32 -8.60
CA ASN A 225 12.40 -21.04 -9.24
C ASN A 225 11.97 -19.56 -9.18
N ILE A 226 12.92 -18.61 -9.11
CA ILE A 226 12.62 -17.17 -8.99
C ILE A 226 11.80 -16.69 -10.18
N HIS A 227 12.27 -16.97 -11.40
CA HIS A 227 11.59 -16.57 -12.63
C HIS A 227 10.18 -17.15 -12.70
N THR A 228 10.08 -18.46 -12.47
CA THR A 228 8.82 -19.19 -12.54
C THR A 228 7.83 -18.67 -11.50
N THR A 229 8.25 -18.53 -10.24
CA THR A 229 7.38 -18.03 -9.14
C THR A 229 6.85 -16.64 -9.46
N ARG A 230 7.72 -15.75 -9.94
CA ARG A 230 7.34 -14.39 -10.32
C ARG A 230 6.33 -14.34 -11.47
N GLU A 231 6.46 -15.24 -12.45
CA GLU A 231 5.46 -15.34 -13.52
C GLU A 231 4.08 -15.66 -12.93
N TRP A 232 3.98 -16.62 -12.02
CA TRP A 232 2.69 -16.91 -11.36
C TRP A 232 2.15 -15.73 -10.57
N VAL A 233 3.00 -15.01 -9.85
CA VAL A 233 2.61 -13.82 -9.07
C VAL A 233 2.09 -12.72 -9.99
N LEU A 234 2.85 -12.32 -11.02
CA LEU A 234 2.48 -11.25 -11.94
C LEU A 234 1.14 -11.51 -12.62
N ARG A 235 0.93 -12.72 -13.13
CA ARG A 235 -0.30 -13.09 -13.86
C ARG A 235 -1.54 -13.12 -12.99
N ASN A 236 -1.34 -13.17 -11.67
CA ASN A 236 -2.38 -13.19 -10.68
C ASN A 236 -2.46 -11.87 -9.89
N SER A 237 -1.62 -10.88 -10.18
CA SER A 237 -1.60 -9.67 -9.39
C SER A 237 -2.54 -8.62 -9.96
N PRO A 238 -3.51 -8.11 -9.18
CA PRO A 238 -4.29 -6.93 -9.57
C PRO A 238 -3.55 -5.63 -9.23
N VAL A 239 -2.42 -5.71 -8.53
CA VAL A 239 -1.63 -4.56 -8.07
C VAL A 239 -0.23 -4.56 -8.71
N PRO A 240 0.48 -3.41 -8.74
CA PRO A 240 1.85 -3.37 -9.21
C PRO A 240 2.77 -4.32 -8.46
N ILE A 241 3.65 -5.00 -9.19
CA ILE A 241 4.68 -5.90 -8.66
C ILE A 241 6.06 -5.25 -8.76
N GLY A 242 6.74 -5.18 -7.62
CA GLY A 242 8.13 -4.74 -7.53
C GLY A 242 9.11 -5.89 -7.34
N THR A 243 10.38 -5.66 -7.71
CA THR A 243 11.47 -6.62 -7.46
C THR A 243 12.76 -5.92 -7.08
N VAL A 244 13.75 -6.71 -6.65
CA VAL A 244 15.16 -6.30 -6.58
C VAL A 244 15.94 -7.13 -7.60
N PRO A 245 16.19 -6.65 -8.84
CA PRO A 245 16.82 -7.46 -9.90
C PRO A 245 18.16 -8.07 -9.49
N LEU A 246 18.88 -7.39 -8.59
CA LEU A 246 20.17 -7.84 -8.06
C LEU A 246 20.08 -9.21 -7.35
N TYR A 247 18.96 -9.56 -6.74
CA TYR A 247 18.81 -10.83 -6.03
C TYR A 247 18.85 -12.01 -7.00
N GLN A 248 18.11 -11.93 -8.10
CA GLN A 248 18.14 -12.96 -9.13
C GLN A 248 19.48 -12.96 -9.89
N ALA A 249 20.05 -11.79 -10.17
CA ALA A 249 21.37 -11.69 -10.80
C ALA A 249 22.46 -12.37 -9.96
N LEU A 250 22.37 -12.26 -8.63
CA LEU A 250 23.29 -12.93 -7.71
C LEU A 250 23.12 -14.46 -7.73
N GLU A 251 21.89 -14.98 -7.83
CA GLU A 251 21.65 -16.42 -7.98
C GLU A 251 22.20 -16.96 -9.31
N LYS A 252 22.10 -16.20 -10.40
CA LYS A 252 22.70 -16.54 -11.71
C LYS A 252 24.22 -16.72 -11.66
N VAL A 253 24.90 -16.12 -10.68
CA VAL A 253 26.34 -16.26 -10.44
C VAL A 253 26.66 -17.10 -9.19
N ASP A 254 25.75 -18.00 -8.82
CA ASP A 254 25.91 -18.96 -7.71
C ASP A 254 26.10 -18.31 -6.33
N GLY A 255 25.59 -17.10 -6.11
CA GLY A 255 25.71 -16.39 -4.83
C GLY A 255 27.02 -15.62 -4.65
N ARG A 256 27.87 -15.57 -5.69
CA ARG A 256 29.19 -14.94 -5.63
C ARG A 256 29.11 -13.49 -6.08
N ALA A 257 29.07 -12.57 -5.12
CA ALA A 257 28.91 -11.15 -5.39
C ALA A 257 29.98 -10.64 -6.35
N GLU A 258 31.23 -11.09 -6.22
CA GLU A 258 32.38 -10.71 -7.07
C GLU A 258 32.26 -11.15 -8.53
N GLU A 259 31.38 -12.11 -8.85
CA GLU A 259 31.18 -12.59 -10.22
C GLU A 259 30.05 -11.84 -10.95
N LEU A 260 29.38 -10.90 -10.26
CA LEU A 260 28.40 -10.03 -10.89
C LEU A 260 29.06 -9.15 -11.94
N THR A 261 28.36 -8.97 -13.06
CA THR A 261 28.74 -8.05 -14.13
C THR A 261 27.51 -7.29 -14.61
N TRP A 262 27.74 -6.17 -15.30
CA TRP A 262 26.67 -5.42 -15.95
C TRP A 262 25.86 -6.32 -16.92
N ASP A 263 26.51 -7.22 -17.67
CA ASP A 263 25.81 -8.08 -18.63
C ASP A 263 24.80 -9.03 -17.95
N VAL A 264 25.17 -9.64 -16.82
CA VAL A 264 24.27 -10.52 -16.05
C VAL A 264 23.11 -9.72 -15.45
N TYR A 265 23.40 -8.53 -14.92
CA TYR A 265 22.38 -7.66 -14.35
C TYR A 265 21.41 -7.14 -15.42
N ARG A 266 21.94 -6.62 -16.54
CA ARG A 266 21.15 -6.15 -17.69
C ARG A 266 20.24 -7.24 -18.23
N ASP A 267 20.75 -8.44 -18.40
CA ASP A 267 19.95 -9.59 -18.83
C ASP A 267 18.79 -9.87 -17.88
N THR A 268 19.04 -9.78 -16.56
CA THR A 268 18.03 -9.98 -15.52
C THR A 268 16.97 -8.88 -15.53
N VAL A 269 17.36 -7.63 -15.75
CA VAL A 269 16.42 -6.51 -15.90
C VAL A 269 15.51 -6.72 -17.11
N ILE A 270 16.08 -7.09 -18.27
CA ILE A 270 15.29 -7.34 -19.49
C ILE A 270 14.32 -8.51 -19.28
N GLU A 271 14.78 -9.61 -18.68
CA GLU A 271 13.93 -10.75 -18.34
C GLU A 271 12.72 -10.32 -17.49
N GLN A 272 12.95 -9.56 -16.43
CA GLN A 272 11.88 -9.11 -15.53
C GLN A 272 10.95 -8.08 -16.19
N ALA A 273 11.49 -7.23 -17.06
CA ALA A 273 10.73 -6.29 -17.86
C ALA A 273 9.77 -6.98 -18.84
N GLU A 274 10.22 -8.06 -19.46
CA GLU A 274 9.41 -8.89 -20.36
C GLU A 274 8.29 -9.64 -19.62
N GLN A 275 8.52 -10.03 -18.36
CA GLN A 275 7.48 -10.64 -17.52
C GLN A 275 6.40 -9.63 -17.09
N GLY A 276 6.76 -8.35 -16.92
CA GLY A 276 5.83 -7.32 -16.47
C GLY A 276 6.09 -6.76 -15.07
N VAL A 277 7.30 -6.82 -14.54
CA VAL A 277 7.62 -6.10 -13.30
C VAL A 277 7.38 -4.60 -13.49
N ASP A 278 6.68 -3.95 -12.57
CA ASP A 278 6.26 -2.55 -12.69
C ASP A 278 7.27 -1.56 -12.14
N TYR A 279 8.02 -1.98 -11.11
CA TYR A 279 9.09 -1.18 -10.55
C TYR A 279 10.25 -2.03 -10.04
N MET A 280 11.45 -1.47 -10.08
CA MET A 280 12.67 -2.17 -9.70
C MET A 280 13.46 -1.38 -8.66
N THR A 281 13.78 -2.02 -7.56
CA THR A 281 14.72 -1.48 -6.57
C THR A 281 16.15 -1.59 -7.07
N VAL A 282 16.79 -0.45 -7.31
CA VAL A 282 18.14 -0.36 -7.87
C VAL A 282 19.06 0.38 -6.91
N HIS A 283 20.07 -0.32 -6.39
CA HIS A 283 21.01 0.18 -5.39
C HIS A 283 22.20 0.91 -6.05
N ALA A 284 21.92 1.83 -6.99
CA ALA A 284 22.94 2.61 -7.70
C ALA A 284 23.56 3.73 -6.84
N GLY A 285 22.97 4.04 -5.68
CA GLY A 285 23.50 5.02 -4.72
C GLY A 285 24.66 4.52 -3.83
N VAL A 286 24.92 3.20 -3.84
CA VAL A 286 25.98 2.58 -3.04
C VAL A 286 27.31 2.72 -3.78
N LEU A 287 27.95 3.89 -3.62
CA LEU A 287 29.21 4.18 -4.29
C LEU A 287 30.40 3.64 -3.50
N LEU A 288 31.49 3.28 -4.19
CA LEU A 288 32.71 2.76 -3.60
C LEU A 288 33.23 3.66 -2.46
N ARG A 289 33.17 4.98 -2.68
CA ARG A 289 33.60 6.00 -1.70
C ARG A 289 32.69 6.10 -0.48
N HIS A 290 31.45 5.60 -0.54
CA HIS A 290 30.52 5.62 0.59
C HIS A 290 30.74 4.43 1.53
N VAL A 291 31.26 3.30 1.03
CA VAL A 291 31.45 2.07 1.84
C VAL A 291 32.30 2.31 3.10
N PRO A 292 33.43 3.05 3.08
CA PRO A 292 34.20 3.32 4.30
C PRO A 292 33.44 4.13 5.37
N LEU A 293 32.42 4.91 4.99
CA LEU A 293 31.62 5.70 5.93
C LEU A 293 30.82 4.80 6.88
N THR A 294 30.49 3.58 6.46
CA THR A 294 29.74 2.61 7.29
C THR A 294 30.62 1.84 8.27
N ALA A 295 31.95 1.99 8.20
CA ALA A 295 32.90 1.19 9.00
C ALA A 295 32.75 1.38 10.51
N ARG A 296 32.16 2.50 10.95
CA ARG A 296 31.94 2.83 12.37
C ARG A 296 30.49 2.64 12.83
N ARG A 297 29.60 2.18 11.95
CA ARG A 297 28.21 1.92 12.30
C ARG A 297 28.08 0.79 13.32
N LYS A 298 27.04 0.87 14.14
CA LYS A 298 26.68 -0.16 15.11
C LYS A 298 26.22 -1.44 14.43
N THR A 299 25.42 -1.34 13.37
CA THR A 299 24.89 -2.50 12.62
C THR A 299 25.34 -2.56 11.16
N GLY A 300 26.26 -1.69 10.75
CA GLY A 300 26.90 -1.75 9.43
C GLY A 300 25.94 -1.46 8.28
N ILE A 301 26.00 -2.29 7.23
CA ILE A 301 25.11 -2.23 6.07
C ILE A 301 24.07 -3.34 6.23
N VAL A 302 22.81 -2.96 6.48
CA VAL A 302 21.70 -3.92 6.69
C VAL A 302 20.85 -4.15 5.43
N SER A 303 21.06 -3.35 4.38
CA SER A 303 20.44 -3.63 3.08
C SER A 303 21.09 -4.86 2.46
N ARG A 304 20.29 -5.87 2.10
CA ARG A 304 20.78 -7.04 1.35
C ARG A 304 21.37 -6.59 0.01
N GLY A 305 20.64 -5.81 -0.78
CA GLY A 305 21.15 -5.30 -2.06
C GLY A 305 22.35 -4.37 -1.89
N GLY A 306 22.33 -3.50 -0.87
CA GLY A 306 23.45 -2.60 -0.58
C GLY A 306 24.74 -3.33 -0.18
N SER A 307 24.63 -4.36 0.66
CA SER A 307 25.79 -5.17 1.07
C SER A 307 26.39 -5.99 -0.08
N ILE A 308 25.56 -6.49 -1.01
CA ILE A 308 26.03 -7.16 -2.24
C ILE A 308 26.85 -6.17 -3.09
N MET A 309 26.33 -4.96 -3.31
CA MET A 309 27.04 -3.95 -4.10
C MET A 309 28.32 -3.47 -3.42
N ALA A 310 28.31 -3.28 -2.10
CA ALA A 310 29.50 -2.94 -1.34
C ALA A 310 30.57 -4.03 -1.45
N ALA A 311 30.20 -5.31 -1.33
CA ALA A 311 31.12 -6.43 -1.50
C ALA A 311 31.73 -6.47 -2.91
N TRP A 312 30.92 -6.27 -3.96
CA TRP A 312 31.41 -6.20 -5.34
C TRP A 312 32.39 -5.03 -5.53
N CYS A 313 32.05 -3.82 -5.05
CA CYS A 313 32.91 -2.65 -5.17
C CYS A 313 34.26 -2.87 -4.49
N LEU A 314 34.28 -3.51 -3.32
CA LEU A 314 35.52 -3.81 -2.58
C LEU A 314 36.36 -4.90 -3.27
N ALA A 315 35.72 -5.94 -3.82
CA ALA A 315 36.41 -7.03 -4.51
C ALA A 315 37.14 -6.56 -5.77
N HIS A 316 36.53 -5.63 -6.52
CA HIS A 316 37.09 -5.12 -7.77
C HIS A 316 37.83 -3.80 -7.63
N HIS A 317 37.66 -3.10 -6.51
CA HIS A 317 38.11 -1.72 -6.30
C HIS A 317 37.68 -0.79 -7.45
N ARG A 318 36.42 -0.94 -7.87
CA ARG A 318 35.77 -0.18 -8.94
C ARG A 318 34.49 0.47 -8.44
N GLU A 319 34.08 1.53 -9.12
CA GLU A 319 32.79 2.18 -8.84
C GLU A 319 31.63 1.25 -9.18
N ASN A 320 30.53 1.38 -8.45
CA ASN A 320 29.32 0.58 -8.61
C ASN A 320 28.86 0.53 -10.07
N PHE A 321 28.84 -0.66 -10.67
CA PHE A 321 28.49 -0.81 -12.09
C PHE A 321 27.03 -0.40 -12.39
N LEU A 322 26.12 -0.40 -11.40
CA LEU A 322 24.76 0.11 -11.57
C LEU A 322 24.75 1.63 -11.73
N TYR A 323 25.67 2.31 -11.05
CA TYR A 323 25.89 3.74 -11.19
C TYR A 323 26.59 4.05 -12.52
N GLU A 324 27.65 3.31 -12.86
CA GLU A 324 28.41 3.54 -14.11
C GLU A 324 27.57 3.32 -15.39
N ASN A 325 26.57 2.42 -15.34
CA ASN A 325 25.72 2.08 -16.48
C ASN A 325 24.27 2.59 -16.33
N PHE A 326 24.06 3.61 -15.49
CA PHE A 326 22.71 4.08 -15.16
C PHE A 326 21.93 4.63 -16.37
N ASP A 327 22.60 5.29 -17.33
CA ASP A 327 21.95 5.75 -18.57
C ASP A 327 21.43 4.59 -19.43
N GLU A 328 22.22 3.52 -19.63
CA GLU A 328 21.77 2.32 -20.36
C GLU A 328 20.60 1.64 -19.62
N LEU A 329 20.63 1.65 -18.28
CA LEU A 329 19.52 1.14 -17.48
C LEU A 329 18.24 1.97 -17.70
N CYS A 330 18.36 3.30 -17.77
CA CYS A 330 17.22 4.18 -18.05
C CYS A 330 16.60 3.87 -19.43
N ASP A 331 17.42 3.69 -20.47
CA ASP A 331 16.94 3.32 -21.80
C ASP A 331 16.13 2.01 -21.79
N ILE A 332 16.58 1.03 -21.01
CA ILE A 332 15.88 -0.25 -20.85
C ILE A 332 14.53 -0.03 -20.16
N LEU A 333 14.51 0.63 -18.99
CA LEU A 333 13.27 0.82 -18.22
C LEU A 333 12.25 1.69 -18.97
N ALA A 334 12.72 2.70 -19.70
CA ALA A 334 11.88 3.57 -20.53
C ALA A 334 11.15 2.79 -21.65
N ALA A 335 11.76 1.71 -22.17
CA ALA A 335 11.16 0.90 -23.21
C ALA A 335 9.95 0.08 -22.72
N TYR A 336 9.79 -0.11 -21.41
CA TYR A 336 8.71 -0.94 -20.84
C TYR A 336 7.79 -0.19 -19.88
N ASP A 337 8.05 1.09 -19.57
CA ASP A 337 7.39 1.87 -18.51
C ASP A 337 7.61 1.28 -17.10
N ILE A 338 8.86 0.91 -16.81
CA ILE A 338 9.24 0.42 -15.48
C ILE A 338 9.68 1.62 -14.64
N THR A 339 9.13 1.71 -13.44
CA THR A 339 9.47 2.77 -12.47
C THR A 339 10.74 2.41 -11.71
N PHE A 340 11.67 3.35 -11.56
CA PHE A 340 12.76 3.21 -10.61
C PHE A 340 12.24 3.31 -9.19
N SER A 341 12.63 2.35 -8.36
CA SER A 341 12.71 2.52 -6.91
C SER A 341 14.20 2.66 -6.57
N LEU A 342 14.68 3.88 -6.37
CA LEU A 342 16.10 4.09 -6.09
C LEU A 342 16.41 3.64 -4.66
N GLY A 343 17.13 2.51 -4.54
CA GLY A 343 17.28 1.75 -3.30
C GLY A 343 18.18 2.42 -2.27
N ASP A 344 17.83 2.24 -1.00
CA ASP A 344 18.51 2.78 0.17
C ASP A 344 19.56 1.79 0.73
N GLY A 345 20.56 1.47 -0.10
CA GLY A 345 21.58 0.47 0.22
C GLY A 345 22.36 0.75 1.51
N LEU A 346 22.46 2.00 1.93
CA LEU A 346 23.11 2.47 3.15
C LEU A 346 22.11 2.97 4.19
N ARG A 347 20.85 2.50 4.19
CA ARG A 347 19.90 2.82 5.27
C ARG A 347 20.40 2.38 6.66
N PRO A 348 19.97 3.06 7.74
CA PRO A 348 20.32 2.68 9.10
C PRO A 348 19.56 1.42 9.54
N GLY A 349 20.27 0.46 10.13
CA GLY A 349 19.72 -0.75 10.73
C GLY A 349 19.71 -0.75 12.25
N SER A 350 19.92 0.41 12.85
CA SER A 350 19.77 0.64 14.28
C SER A 350 19.55 2.13 14.53
N ILE A 351 18.93 2.48 15.65
CA ILE A 351 18.71 3.87 16.07
C ILE A 351 20.03 4.64 16.16
N ALA A 352 21.13 3.96 16.48
CA ALA A 352 22.46 4.57 16.62
C ALA A 352 23.03 5.07 15.28
N ASP A 353 22.67 4.41 14.18
CA ASP A 353 23.21 4.70 12.84
C ASP A 353 22.33 5.69 12.06
N ALA A 354 21.17 6.07 12.61
CA ALA A 354 20.20 6.95 11.97
C ALA A 354 20.78 8.35 11.70
N ASN A 355 20.59 8.83 10.47
CA ASN A 355 20.97 10.15 9.96
C ASN A 355 22.49 10.36 9.94
N ASP A 356 23.26 9.29 9.76
CA ASP A 356 24.71 9.39 9.64
C ASP A 356 25.16 9.85 8.24
N GLU A 357 26.47 10.02 8.09
CA GLU A 357 27.07 10.51 6.85
C GLU A 357 26.85 9.54 5.67
N ALA A 358 26.92 8.23 5.92
CA ALA A 358 26.75 7.22 4.86
C ALA A 358 25.32 7.25 4.27
N GLN A 359 24.31 7.36 5.14
CA GLN A 359 22.91 7.45 4.73
C GLN A 359 22.66 8.69 3.84
N PHE A 360 23.08 9.87 4.31
CA PHE A 360 22.83 11.10 3.55
C PHE A 360 23.76 11.28 2.35
N ALA A 361 24.94 10.65 2.34
CA ALA A 361 25.78 10.59 1.14
C ALA A 361 25.07 9.81 0.02
N GLU A 362 24.47 8.65 0.34
CA GLU A 362 23.65 7.91 -0.61
C GLU A 362 22.44 8.73 -1.08
N LEU A 363 21.68 9.33 -0.16
CA LEU A 363 20.49 10.14 -0.51
C LEU A 363 20.82 11.25 -1.53
N ARG A 364 21.96 11.93 -1.39
CA ARG A 364 22.43 12.92 -2.38
C ARG A 364 22.69 12.31 -3.74
N THR A 365 23.29 11.13 -3.80
CA THR A 365 23.45 10.39 -5.06
C THR A 365 22.10 9.99 -5.64
N LEU A 366 21.13 9.58 -4.82
CA LEU A 366 19.78 9.24 -5.32
C LEU A 366 19.08 10.47 -5.93
N GLY A 367 19.28 11.67 -5.37
CA GLY A 367 18.83 12.92 -5.97
C GLY A 367 19.41 13.17 -7.36
N GLU A 368 20.73 12.99 -7.52
CA GLU A 368 21.40 13.08 -8.83
C GLU A 368 20.84 12.07 -9.84
N LEU A 369 20.69 10.80 -9.42
CA LEU A 369 20.17 9.72 -10.26
C LEU A 369 18.70 9.94 -10.65
N ASN A 370 17.89 10.53 -9.77
CA ASN A 370 16.53 10.94 -10.08
C ASN A 370 16.50 12.00 -11.20
N THR A 371 17.38 13.00 -11.15
CA THR A 371 17.52 13.96 -12.25
C THR A 371 17.93 13.26 -13.56
N VAL A 372 18.82 12.27 -13.50
CA VAL A 372 19.23 11.48 -14.68
C VAL A 372 18.04 10.69 -15.24
N ALA A 373 17.33 9.92 -14.41
CA ALA A 373 16.17 9.13 -14.82
C ALA A 373 15.07 10.01 -15.43
N LYS A 374 14.80 11.18 -14.83
CA LYS A 374 13.89 12.17 -15.39
C LYS A 374 14.31 12.62 -16.79
N ARG A 375 15.60 12.75 -17.13
CA ARG A 375 16.02 13.14 -18.50
C ARG A 375 15.69 12.07 -19.55
N HIS A 376 15.57 10.82 -19.12
CA HIS A 376 15.17 9.68 -19.95
C HIS A 376 13.66 9.40 -19.90
N ASP A 377 12.89 10.32 -19.32
CA ASP A 377 11.45 10.16 -19.06
C ASP A 377 11.12 8.88 -18.25
N VAL A 378 12.02 8.40 -17.39
CA VAL A 378 11.73 7.26 -16.50
C VAL A 378 11.15 7.75 -15.18
N GLN A 379 10.04 7.13 -14.78
CA GLN A 379 9.39 7.40 -13.49
C GLN A 379 10.30 6.98 -12.33
N THR A 380 10.36 7.76 -11.25
CA THR A 380 11.26 7.48 -10.13
C THR A 380 10.59 7.74 -8.78
N MET A 381 10.73 6.80 -7.86
CA MET A 381 10.54 6.97 -6.42
C MET A 381 11.85 6.67 -5.69
N ILE A 382 12.02 7.22 -4.50
CA ILE A 382 13.23 7.13 -3.69
C ILE A 382 12.95 6.24 -2.49
N GLU A 383 13.79 5.25 -2.22
CA GLU A 383 13.69 4.47 -0.98
C GLU A 383 14.35 5.20 0.20
N GLY A 384 13.84 4.96 1.40
CA GLY A 384 14.19 5.67 2.61
C GLY A 384 14.24 4.78 3.85
N PRO A 385 14.74 5.34 4.96
CA PRO A 385 15.38 4.59 6.04
C PRO A 385 14.52 3.53 6.73
N GLY A 386 15.25 2.64 7.40
CA GLY A 386 14.73 1.59 8.27
C GLY A 386 14.59 2.02 9.73
N HIS A 387 15.68 2.18 10.49
CA HIS A 387 15.61 2.45 11.94
C HIS A 387 15.92 3.93 12.23
N VAL A 388 14.94 4.69 12.72
CA VAL A 388 15.07 6.13 12.97
C VAL A 388 14.28 6.54 14.22
N PRO A 389 14.91 7.13 15.25
CA PRO A 389 14.18 7.59 16.43
C PRO A 389 13.31 8.80 16.06
N MET A 390 12.14 8.92 16.70
CA MET A 390 11.10 9.90 16.31
C MET A 390 11.61 11.34 16.07
N HIS A 391 12.52 11.84 16.91
CA HIS A 391 13.07 13.20 16.79
C HIS A 391 13.92 13.44 15.52
N LYS A 392 14.35 12.39 14.82
CA LYS A 392 15.14 12.43 13.58
C LYS A 392 14.32 12.17 12.31
N ILE A 393 13.06 11.75 12.44
CA ILE A 393 12.23 11.40 11.29
C ILE A 393 11.99 12.64 10.41
N LYS A 394 11.77 13.82 10.99
CA LYS A 394 11.47 15.04 10.23
C LYS A 394 12.64 15.49 9.34
N GLU A 395 13.87 15.32 9.80
CA GLU A 395 15.06 15.65 9.01
C GLU A 395 15.17 14.77 7.75
N ASN A 396 14.78 13.49 7.82
CA ASN A 396 14.84 12.59 6.68
C ASN A 396 13.90 13.03 5.55
N ILE A 397 12.66 13.36 5.88
CA ILE A 397 11.69 13.82 4.89
C ILE A 397 12.06 15.20 4.33
N ASP A 398 12.55 16.12 5.16
CA ASP A 398 12.96 17.45 4.69
C ASP A 398 14.11 17.37 3.69
N LEU A 399 15.14 16.59 4.02
CA LEU A 399 16.28 16.38 3.13
C LEU A 399 15.88 15.64 1.86
N GLN A 400 15.02 14.63 1.94
CA GLN A 400 14.60 13.91 0.75
C GLN A 400 13.80 14.82 -0.21
N GLN A 401 12.89 15.64 0.32
CA GLN A 401 12.09 16.54 -0.52
C GLN A 401 12.97 17.61 -1.18
N GLU A 402 13.96 18.15 -0.46
CA GLU A 402 14.92 19.12 -0.98
C GLU A 402 15.86 18.50 -2.03
N ILE A 403 16.50 17.38 -1.71
CA ILE A 403 17.58 16.78 -2.50
C ILE A 403 17.03 16.03 -3.72
N CYS A 404 15.88 15.37 -3.57
CA CYS A 404 15.31 14.50 -4.61
C CYS A 404 14.17 15.16 -5.38
N GLU A 405 14.08 16.49 -5.36
CA GLU A 405 13.10 17.28 -6.13
C GLU A 405 11.65 16.82 -5.90
N GLU A 406 11.27 16.60 -4.64
CA GLU A 406 9.94 16.13 -4.23
C GLU A 406 9.50 14.79 -4.88
N ALA A 407 10.43 13.99 -5.40
CA ALA A 407 10.10 12.65 -5.90
C ALA A 407 9.40 11.81 -4.81
N PRO A 408 8.47 10.90 -5.16
CA PRO A 408 7.79 10.08 -4.17
C PRO A 408 8.77 9.34 -3.26
N PHE A 409 8.55 9.42 -1.96
CA PHE A 409 9.37 8.74 -0.98
C PHE A 409 8.72 7.42 -0.56
N TYR A 410 9.53 6.36 -0.43
CA TYR A 410 9.13 5.01 -0.12
C TYR A 410 9.96 4.48 1.06
N THR A 411 9.37 4.31 2.25
CA THR A 411 10.15 4.04 3.48
C THR A 411 9.85 2.67 4.09
N LEU A 412 10.86 2.03 4.69
CA LEU A 412 10.69 0.80 5.47
C LEU A 412 10.45 1.14 6.95
N GLY A 413 9.19 1.34 7.32
CA GLY A 413 8.83 1.96 8.60
C GLY A 413 8.89 3.50 8.54
N PRO A 414 9.73 4.17 9.35
CA PRO A 414 10.86 3.62 10.10
C PRO A 414 10.55 3.06 11.50
N LEU A 415 11.33 2.08 11.95
CA LEU A 415 11.32 1.58 13.32
C LEU A 415 11.82 2.66 14.29
N THR A 416 10.97 3.03 15.26
CA THR A 416 11.31 4.10 16.21
C THR A 416 12.16 3.64 17.40
N THR A 417 12.30 2.33 17.59
CA THR A 417 13.12 1.72 18.64
C THR A 417 13.53 0.29 18.27
N ASP A 418 14.69 -0.15 18.75
CA ASP A 418 15.28 -1.47 18.44
C ASP A 418 14.98 -2.53 19.51
N ILE A 419 14.24 -2.19 20.57
CA ILE A 419 14.15 -3.02 21.78
C ILE A 419 13.00 -4.03 21.81
N ALA A 420 12.19 -4.10 20.75
CA ALA A 420 10.95 -4.87 20.74
C ALA A 420 10.79 -5.80 19.52
N PRO A 421 11.77 -6.70 19.25
CA PRO A 421 11.58 -7.74 18.25
C PRO A 421 10.31 -8.56 18.57
N ALA A 422 9.66 -9.11 17.55
CA ALA A 422 8.29 -9.65 17.57
C ALA A 422 7.18 -8.57 17.46
N TYR A 423 7.49 -7.31 17.75
CA TYR A 423 6.56 -6.19 17.72
C TYR A 423 7.01 -5.07 16.79
N ASP A 424 7.89 -5.39 15.83
CA ASP A 424 8.46 -4.38 14.94
C ASP A 424 7.44 -3.78 13.97
N HIS A 425 6.36 -4.50 13.67
CA HIS A 425 5.18 -3.91 13.01
C HIS A 425 4.62 -2.69 13.78
N ILE A 426 4.64 -2.72 15.11
CA ILE A 426 4.20 -1.60 15.97
C ILE A 426 5.28 -0.52 16.05
N THR A 427 6.53 -0.90 16.33
CA THR A 427 7.64 0.08 16.45
C THR A 427 7.82 0.87 15.16
N SER A 428 7.64 0.21 14.01
CA SER A 428 7.68 0.84 12.71
C SER A 428 6.38 1.55 12.34
N GLY A 429 5.21 1.03 12.73
CA GLY A 429 3.92 1.68 12.48
C GLY A 429 3.85 3.11 13.04
N ILE A 430 4.49 3.35 14.20
CA ILE A 430 4.64 4.70 14.78
C ILE A 430 5.42 5.62 13.83
N GLY A 431 6.62 5.20 13.40
CA GLY A 431 7.45 6.01 12.53
C GLY A 431 6.87 6.17 11.13
N ALA A 432 6.22 5.13 10.61
CA ALA A 432 5.53 5.12 9.33
C ALA A 432 4.41 6.17 9.27
N ALA A 433 3.55 6.23 10.30
CA ALA A 433 2.51 7.26 10.38
C ALA A 433 3.11 8.67 10.44
N MET A 434 4.19 8.87 11.22
CA MET A 434 4.85 10.17 11.34
C MET A 434 5.50 10.63 10.03
N ILE A 435 6.24 9.75 9.35
CA ILE A 435 6.97 10.12 8.13
C ILE A 435 6.02 10.32 6.94
N ALA A 436 4.95 9.50 6.86
CA ALA A 436 3.90 9.68 5.87
C ALA A 436 3.09 10.96 6.08
N TRP A 437 2.80 11.34 7.33
CA TRP A 437 2.17 12.62 7.64
C TRP A 437 2.96 13.79 7.05
N TRP A 438 4.30 13.74 7.12
CA TRP A 438 5.15 14.80 6.58
C TRP A 438 5.40 14.71 5.07
N GLY A 439 5.11 13.58 4.43
CA GLY A 439 5.06 13.52 2.98
C GLY A 439 5.54 12.24 2.30
N THR A 440 5.86 11.18 3.05
CA THR A 440 6.12 9.87 2.42
C THR A 440 4.90 9.39 1.65
N ALA A 441 5.13 8.90 0.42
CA ALA A 441 4.08 8.52 -0.51
C ALA A 441 3.68 7.04 -0.40
N MET A 442 4.66 6.18 -0.10
CA MET A 442 4.44 4.74 0.08
C MET A 442 5.20 4.20 1.28
N LEU A 443 4.61 3.26 2.00
CA LEU A 443 5.16 2.65 3.20
C LEU A 443 5.39 1.15 2.94
N CYS A 444 6.63 0.70 3.04
CA CYS A 444 6.94 -0.72 3.05
C CYS A 444 6.59 -1.26 4.42
N TYR A 445 5.71 -2.26 4.46
CA TYR A 445 5.30 -2.83 5.72
C TYR A 445 6.45 -3.50 6.48
N VAL A 446 6.24 -3.72 7.76
CA VAL A 446 7.12 -4.52 8.60
C VAL A 446 6.23 -5.51 9.34
N THR A 447 6.60 -6.77 9.31
CA THR A 447 5.81 -7.84 9.92
C THR A 447 6.20 -8.03 11.39
N PRO A 448 5.38 -8.73 12.20
CA PRO A 448 5.79 -9.16 13.53
C PRO A 448 7.10 -9.96 13.54
N LYS A 449 7.37 -10.76 12.50
CA LYS A 449 8.57 -11.60 12.40
C LYS A 449 9.81 -10.90 11.86
N GLU A 450 9.76 -9.58 11.61
CA GLU A 450 10.97 -8.83 11.26
C GLU A 450 12.06 -9.08 12.32
N HIS A 451 13.31 -9.23 11.86
CA HIS A 451 14.47 -9.64 12.67
C HIS A 451 14.42 -11.04 13.31
N LEU A 452 13.36 -11.84 13.07
CA LEU A 452 13.16 -13.14 13.70
C LEU A 452 13.01 -14.30 12.71
N GLY A 453 12.34 -14.08 11.57
CA GLY A 453 12.11 -15.14 10.59
C GLY A 453 11.23 -14.72 9.43
N LEU A 454 10.85 -15.69 8.60
CA LEU A 454 9.95 -15.45 7.47
C LEU A 454 8.49 -15.34 7.96
N PRO A 455 7.73 -14.33 7.51
CA PRO A 455 6.34 -14.16 7.89
C PRO A 455 5.47 -15.28 7.31
N ASP A 456 4.53 -15.77 8.11
CA ASP A 456 3.45 -16.61 7.62
C ASP A 456 2.25 -15.75 7.19
N ARG A 457 1.14 -16.41 6.82
CA ARG A 457 -0.06 -15.73 6.32
C ARG A 457 -0.67 -14.75 7.33
N ASP A 458 -0.63 -15.06 8.62
CA ASP A 458 -1.26 -14.23 9.66
C ASP A 458 -0.33 -13.05 10.02
N ASP A 459 0.99 -13.24 9.96
CA ASP A 459 1.96 -12.16 10.05
C ASP A 459 1.80 -11.15 8.90
N VAL A 460 1.54 -11.64 7.68
CA VAL A 460 1.27 -10.78 6.51
C VAL A 460 0.01 -9.94 6.74
N LYS A 461 -1.10 -10.55 7.19
CA LYS A 461 -2.32 -9.80 7.55
C LYS A 461 -2.02 -8.74 8.60
N THR A 462 -1.34 -9.12 9.68
CA THR A 462 -0.99 -8.22 10.78
C THR A 462 -0.16 -7.03 10.31
N GLY A 463 0.87 -7.28 9.48
CA GLY A 463 1.69 -6.23 8.89
C GLY A 463 0.87 -5.28 8.00
N VAL A 464 0.04 -5.81 7.10
CA VAL A 464 -0.78 -5.01 6.18
C VAL A 464 -1.77 -4.14 6.95
N ILE A 465 -2.54 -4.72 7.88
CA ILE A 465 -3.50 -3.97 8.70
C ILE A 465 -2.80 -2.87 9.50
N THR A 466 -1.66 -3.17 10.13
CA THR A 466 -0.88 -2.19 10.89
C THR A 466 -0.47 -1.00 10.02
N TYR A 467 -0.05 -1.27 8.79
CA TYR A 467 0.39 -0.22 7.87
C TYR A 467 -0.77 0.52 7.19
N LYS A 468 -1.93 -0.11 6.98
CA LYS A 468 -3.14 0.62 6.56
C LYS A 468 -3.64 1.56 7.64
N ILE A 469 -3.53 1.19 8.92
CA ILE A 469 -3.76 2.10 10.05
C ILE A 469 -2.77 3.28 9.98
N ALA A 470 -1.47 3.01 9.82
CA ALA A 470 -0.45 4.06 9.76
C ALA A 470 -0.65 5.01 8.56
N ALA A 471 -0.95 4.47 7.38
CA ALA A 471 -1.25 5.22 6.17
C ALA A 471 -2.49 6.11 6.35
N HIS A 472 -3.60 5.54 6.85
CA HIS A 472 -4.83 6.29 7.09
C HIS A 472 -4.65 7.36 8.18
N ALA A 473 -3.93 7.06 9.26
CA ALA A 473 -3.60 8.04 10.29
C ALA A 473 -2.79 9.22 9.73
N ALA A 474 -1.86 8.95 8.80
CA ALA A 474 -1.14 9.99 8.08
C ALA A 474 -2.07 10.80 7.16
N ASP A 475 -2.99 10.17 6.45
CA ASP A 475 -3.98 10.87 5.60
C ASP A 475 -4.91 11.77 6.41
N LEU A 476 -5.35 11.34 7.59
CA LEU A 476 -6.06 12.18 8.57
C LEU A 476 -5.22 13.38 9.01
N ALA A 477 -3.96 13.15 9.39
CA ALA A 477 -3.05 14.20 9.83
C ALA A 477 -2.67 15.19 8.71
N LYS A 478 -2.67 14.74 7.45
CA LYS A 478 -2.54 15.56 6.24
C LYS A 478 -3.81 16.37 5.93
N GLY A 479 -4.96 16.00 6.52
CA GLY A 479 -6.26 16.56 6.15
C GLY A 479 -6.69 16.15 4.74
N HIS A 480 -6.37 14.93 4.32
CA HIS A 480 -6.71 14.44 2.98
C HIS A 480 -8.23 14.41 2.79
N PRO A 481 -8.77 14.94 1.67
CA PRO A 481 -10.21 14.88 1.38
C PRO A 481 -10.74 13.44 1.46
N GLY A 482 -11.89 13.25 2.11
CA GLY A 482 -12.55 11.95 2.28
C GLY A 482 -11.97 11.04 3.37
N ALA A 483 -10.78 11.30 3.93
CA ALA A 483 -10.19 10.43 4.96
C ALA A 483 -11.05 10.41 6.24
N GLN A 484 -11.44 11.58 6.75
CA GLN A 484 -12.22 11.69 7.99
C GLN A 484 -13.65 11.14 7.86
N GLU A 485 -14.22 11.09 6.65
CA GLU A 485 -15.58 10.56 6.42
C GLU A 485 -15.70 9.09 6.85
N TRP A 486 -14.61 8.32 6.72
CA TRP A 486 -14.59 6.93 7.18
C TRP A 486 -14.61 6.85 8.71
N ASP A 487 -13.76 7.63 9.40
CA ASP A 487 -13.74 7.71 10.87
C ASP A 487 -15.07 8.16 11.45
N ASP A 488 -15.68 9.17 10.84
CA ASP A 488 -16.96 9.73 11.27
C ASP A 488 -18.08 8.70 11.06
N ALA A 489 -18.13 8.01 9.91
CA ALA A 489 -19.12 6.97 9.67
C ALA A 489 -19.03 5.80 10.68
N LEU A 490 -17.81 5.37 11.02
CA LEU A 490 -17.59 4.31 12.01
C LEU A 490 -17.93 4.80 13.43
N SER A 491 -17.59 6.05 13.75
CA SER A 491 -17.89 6.68 15.04
C SER A 491 -19.39 6.88 15.23
N ASP A 492 -20.11 7.30 14.19
CA ASP A 492 -21.58 7.35 14.15
C ASP A 492 -22.15 5.96 14.45
N ALA A 493 -21.68 4.92 13.75
CA ALA A 493 -22.16 3.55 13.96
C ALA A 493 -21.91 3.06 15.40
N ARG A 494 -20.76 3.39 15.96
CA ARG A 494 -20.41 3.09 17.35
C ARG A 494 -21.32 3.80 18.34
N PHE A 495 -21.55 5.10 18.16
CA PHE A 495 -22.37 5.90 19.06
C PHE A 495 -23.85 5.52 18.98
N GLU A 496 -24.33 5.13 17.81
CA GLU A 496 -25.70 4.69 17.55
C GLU A 496 -25.91 3.19 17.85
N PHE A 497 -24.89 2.48 18.33
CA PHE A 497 -24.92 1.04 18.62
C PHE A 497 -25.30 0.16 17.42
N ARG A 498 -25.00 0.61 16.20
CA ARG A 498 -25.13 -0.16 14.95
C ARG A 498 -23.91 -1.08 14.81
N TRP A 499 -23.86 -2.14 15.62
CA TRP A 499 -22.70 -3.03 15.70
C TRP A 499 -22.29 -3.64 14.36
N GLU A 500 -23.25 -4.13 13.57
CA GLU A 500 -22.97 -4.68 12.24
C GLU A 500 -22.32 -3.64 11.31
N ASP A 501 -22.81 -2.40 11.33
CA ASP A 501 -22.22 -1.32 10.53
C ASP A 501 -20.81 -0.97 11.04
N GLN A 502 -20.60 -0.95 12.36
CA GLN A 502 -19.28 -0.71 12.93
C GLN A 502 -18.28 -1.79 12.50
N PHE A 503 -18.66 -3.07 12.47
CA PHE A 503 -17.80 -4.14 12.00
C PHE A 503 -17.52 -4.03 10.50
N ASN A 504 -18.55 -3.80 9.70
CA ASN A 504 -18.42 -3.72 8.24
C ASN A 504 -17.61 -2.51 7.78
N LEU A 505 -17.56 -1.44 8.58
CA LEU A 505 -16.71 -0.27 8.37
C LEU A 505 -15.27 -0.50 8.88
N ALA A 506 -14.97 -1.53 9.64
CA ALA A 506 -13.61 -1.74 10.14
C ALA A 506 -12.61 -2.06 9.00
N LEU A 507 -11.33 -1.76 9.24
CA LEU A 507 -10.24 -2.24 8.37
C LEU A 507 -10.20 -3.78 8.32
N ASP A 508 -10.48 -4.42 9.46
CA ASP A 508 -10.56 -5.86 9.64
C ASP A 508 -11.92 -6.25 10.24
N PRO A 509 -12.97 -6.37 9.40
CA PRO A 509 -14.31 -6.71 9.86
C PRO A 509 -14.39 -8.05 10.60
N ASP A 510 -13.57 -9.03 10.16
CA ASP A 510 -13.55 -10.38 10.71
C ASP A 510 -13.11 -10.33 12.19
N THR A 511 -11.94 -9.74 12.46
CA THR A 511 -11.42 -9.63 13.83
C THR A 511 -12.26 -8.72 14.72
N ALA A 512 -12.83 -7.63 14.18
CA ALA A 512 -13.72 -6.75 14.95
C ALA A 512 -14.98 -7.48 15.46
N ARG A 513 -15.56 -8.35 14.62
CA ARG A 513 -16.72 -9.19 14.96
C ARG A 513 -16.33 -10.27 15.97
N ASP A 514 -15.22 -10.97 15.73
CA ASP A 514 -14.74 -12.05 16.59
C ASP A 514 -14.54 -11.56 18.04
N PHE A 515 -13.84 -10.43 18.24
CA PHE A 515 -13.59 -9.89 19.58
C PHE A 515 -14.85 -9.44 20.32
N HIS A 516 -15.87 -8.97 19.61
CA HIS A 516 -17.16 -8.68 20.23
C HIS A 516 -17.85 -9.99 20.68
N ASP A 517 -17.85 -10.99 19.80
CA ASP A 517 -18.60 -12.23 19.97
C ASP A 517 -17.99 -13.20 20.96
N GLU A 518 -16.70 -13.06 21.28
CA GLU A 518 -16.05 -13.77 22.39
C GLU A 518 -16.81 -13.60 23.72
N THR A 519 -17.45 -12.46 23.93
CA THR A 519 -18.15 -12.15 25.19
C THR A 519 -19.66 -11.97 25.03
N LEU A 520 -20.14 -11.56 23.86
CA LEU A 520 -21.54 -11.32 23.57
C LEU A 520 -21.96 -11.94 22.21
N PRO A 521 -21.92 -13.29 22.07
CA PRO A 521 -22.13 -13.96 20.78
C PRO A 521 -23.57 -13.94 20.28
N ALA A 522 -24.54 -13.68 21.16
CA ALA A 522 -25.95 -13.79 20.81
C ALA A 522 -26.38 -12.66 19.85
N GLU A 523 -27.15 -12.99 18.81
CA GLU A 523 -27.69 -12.01 17.83
C GLU A 523 -28.30 -10.75 18.46
N PRO A 524 -29.11 -10.83 19.54
CA PRO A 524 -29.64 -9.62 20.19
C PRO A 524 -28.57 -8.65 20.71
N ALA A 525 -27.36 -9.13 21.00
CA ALA A 525 -26.25 -8.28 21.44
C ALA A 525 -25.78 -7.31 20.35
N LYS A 526 -26.00 -7.62 19.06
CA LYS A 526 -25.70 -6.72 17.94
C LYS A 526 -26.64 -5.51 17.84
N THR A 527 -27.66 -5.47 18.70
CA THR A 527 -28.55 -4.32 18.88
C THR A 527 -28.46 -3.73 20.29
N ALA A 528 -27.54 -4.23 21.12
CA ALA A 528 -27.42 -3.80 22.50
C ALA A 528 -26.77 -2.42 22.60
N HIS A 529 -27.36 -1.55 23.43
CA HIS A 529 -26.81 -0.23 23.73
C HIS A 529 -25.67 -0.28 24.77
N PHE A 530 -24.79 -1.28 24.67
CA PHE A 530 -23.62 -1.49 25.51
C PHE A 530 -22.75 -2.63 24.95
N CYS A 531 -21.48 -2.67 25.36
CA CYS A 531 -20.61 -3.85 25.22
C CYS A 531 -20.32 -4.49 26.58
N SER A 532 -19.60 -5.62 26.58
CA SER A 532 -19.22 -6.35 27.79
C SER A 532 -18.34 -5.55 28.74
N MET A 533 -17.58 -4.55 28.25
CA MET A 533 -16.68 -3.73 29.06
C MET A 533 -17.41 -2.90 30.13
N CYS A 534 -18.56 -2.29 29.78
CA CYS A 534 -19.30 -1.42 30.71
C CYS A 534 -20.64 -2.03 31.15
N GLY A 535 -21.16 -2.99 30.39
CA GLY A 535 -22.48 -3.55 30.61
C GLY A 535 -23.61 -2.52 30.46
N PRO A 536 -24.87 -2.93 30.70
CA PRO A 536 -26.05 -2.13 30.38
C PRO A 536 -26.25 -0.88 31.24
N LYS A 537 -25.57 -0.78 32.39
CA LYS A 537 -25.76 0.29 33.38
C LYS A 537 -24.71 1.41 33.29
N PHE A 538 -23.50 1.10 32.83
CA PHE A 538 -22.37 2.03 32.89
C PHE A 538 -21.84 2.43 31.50
N CYS A 539 -22.52 2.03 30.42
CA CYS A 539 -22.13 2.46 29.08
C CYS A 539 -22.29 3.98 28.95
N SER A 540 -21.17 4.68 28.77
CA SER A 540 -21.11 6.14 28.66
C SER A 540 -21.90 6.68 27.47
N MET A 541 -21.87 6.00 26.32
CA MET A 541 -22.62 6.40 25.13
C MET A 541 -24.14 6.27 25.34
N LYS A 542 -24.59 5.22 26.03
CA LYS A 542 -26.01 5.06 26.39
C LYS A 542 -26.47 6.16 27.36
N ILE A 543 -25.67 6.44 28.39
CA ILE A 543 -25.94 7.54 29.32
C ILE A 543 -26.02 8.87 28.56
N SER A 544 -25.14 9.07 27.57
CA SER A 544 -25.14 10.28 26.74
C SER A 544 -26.40 10.39 25.87
N HIS A 545 -26.88 9.29 25.29
CA HIS A 545 -28.18 9.22 24.61
C HIS A 545 -29.33 9.59 25.54
N ASP A 546 -29.36 9.04 26.76
CA ASP A 546 -30.38 9.39 27.75
C ASP A 546 -30.32 10.88 28.11
N ILE A 547 -29.13 11.47 28.30
CA ILE A 547 -28.99 12.90 28.55
C ILE A 547 -29.51 13.72 27.37
N ARG A 548 -29.14 13.39 26.13
CA ARG A 548 -29.64 14.07 24.92
C ARG A 548 -31.16 14.00 24.83
N ARG A 549 -31.73 12.82 25.06
CA ARG A 549 -33.19 12.60 25.05
C ARG A 549 -33.91 13.39 26.15
N THR A 550 -33.33 13.50 27.34
CA THR A 550 -34.00 14.09 28.50
C THR A 550 -33.77 15.59 28.65
N HIS A 551 -32.64 16.11 28.15
CA HIS A 551 -32.18 17.49 28.42
C HIS A 551 -31.74 18.26 27.16
N GLY A 552 -31.65 17.59 26.00
CA GLY A 552 -31.15 18.20 24.76
C GLY A 552 -32.13 19.12 24.01
N GLY A 553 -33.36 19.30 24.52
CA GLY A 553 -34.32 20.23 23.92
C GLY A 553 -34.69 19.88 22.48
N GLY A 554 -35.34 18.72 22.27
CA GLY A 554 -36.02 18.38 21.02
C GLY A 554 -35.12 18.06 19.84
N ASP A 555 -34.79 16.78 19.68
CA ASP A 555 -34.55 16.23 18.34
C ASP A 555 -35.79 15.42 17.95
N GLN A 556 -36.48 15.84 16.89
CA GLN A 556 -37.69 15.20 16.35
C GLN A 556 -37.36 13.89 15.61
N GLY A 557 -36.60 13.00 16.26
CA GLY A 557 -35.95 11.88 15.58
C GLY A 557 -36.09 10.52 16.27
N ALA A 558 -37.19 10.24 16.96
CA ALA A 558 -37.59 8.87 17.28
C ALA A 558 -39.08 8.82 17.64
N GLU A 559 -39.86 8.14 16.78
CA GLU A 559 -41.29 7.81 16.91
C GLU A 559 -42.27 9.00 16.97
N GLN A 560 -42.78 9.43 15.81
CA GLN A 560 -44.06 10.14 15.76
C GLN A 560 -45.04 9.49 14.76
N ASP A 561 -46.25 9.27 15.29
CA ASP A 561 -47.51 8.82 14.69
C ASP A 561 -47.90 9.64 13.42
N PRO A 562 -48.43 9.05 12.32
CA PRO A 562 -48.49 9.69 11.01
C PRO A 562 -49.57 10.79 10.83
N THR A 563 -50.07 11.44 11.88
CA THR A 563 -51.27 12.29 11.78
C THR A 563 -51.10 13.78 12.07
N GLN A 564 -49.89 14.33 12.21
CA GLN A 564 -49.73 15.76 12.49
C GLN A 564 -48.77 16.49 11.53
N THR A 565 -49.23 17.65 11.07
CA THR A 565 -48.57 18.56 10.11
C THR A 565 -47.59 19.49 10.85
N PRO A 566 -46.43 19.86 10.27
CA PRO A 566 -45.42 20.63 10.98
C PRO A 566 -45.66 22.15 10.88
N THR A 567 -45.46 22.85 11.99
CA THR A 567 -45.28 24.32 12.03
C THR A 567 -44.01 24.68 12.79
N ASP A 568 -43.14 25.40 12.08
CA ASP A 568 -42.09 26.35 12.48
C ASP A 568 -40.89 25.89 13.35
N GLY A 569 -39.71 26.33 12.90
CA GLY A 569 -38.37 25.88 13.33
C GLY A 569 -37.87 26.40 14.69
N PRO A 570 -36.67 25.97 15.12
CA PRO A 570 -36.23 26.09 16.51
C PRO A 570 -35.78 27.51 16.85
N ALA A 571 -36.29 28.03 17.98
CA ALA A 571 -35.92 29.30 18.57
C ALA A 571 -34.56 29.22 19.30
N GLU A 572 -33.75 30.28 19.20
CA GLU A 572 -32.51 30.42 19.97
C GLU A 572 -32.81 30.54 21.48
N VAL A 573 -32.29 29.60 22.26
CA VAL A 573 -32.43 29.58 23.73
C VAL A 573 -31.40 30.53 24.35
N SER A 574 -31.84 31.44 25.22
CA SER A 574 -30.97 32.46 25.81
C SER A 574 -30.03 31.90 26.88
N GLU A 575 -28.87 32.55 27.07
CA GLU A 575 -27.87 32.17 28.09
C GLU A 575 -28.46 32.15 29.52
N ALA A 576 -29.47 32.98 29.77
CA ALA A 576 -30.20 33.02 31.04
C ALA A 576 -31.05 31.76 31.27
N GLU A 577 -31.67 31.23 30.21
CA GLU A 577 -32.47 29.99 30.27
C GLU A 577 -31.58 28.76 30.44
N ILE A 578 -30.40 28.74 29.78
CA ILE A 578 -29.39 27.70 29.99
C ILE A 578 -28.93 27.69 31.45
N ARG A 579 -28.60 28.86 32.00
CA ARG A 579 -28.14 28.99 33.39
C ARG A 579 -29.22 28.60 34.40
N ALA A 580 -30.48 28.97 34.15
CA ALA A 580 -31.61 28.55 34.96
C ALA A 580 -31.87 27.04 34.87
N GLY A 581 -31.77 26.46 33.68
CA GLY A 581 -31.90 25.02 33.46
C GLY A 581 -30.79 24.23 34.16
N MET A 582 -29.54 24.70 34.10
CA MET A 582 -28.43 24.09 34.83
C MET A 582 -28.60 24.19 36.35
N ALA A 583 -29.05 25.32 36.87
CA ALA A 583 -29.34 25.49 38.30
C ALA A 583 -30.45 24.55 38.79
N ALA A 584 -31.51 24.38 37.99
CA ALA A 584 -32.59 23.43 38.27
C ALA A 584 -32.07 21.98 38.29
N LYS A 585 -31.23 21.59 37.33
CA LYS A 585 -30.63 20.26 37.26
C LYS A 585 -29.66 19.98 38.41
N SER A 586 -28.86 20.98 38.82
CA SER A 586 -28.02 20.88 40.02
C SER A 586 -28.85 20.72 41.30
N ALA A 587 -29.98 21.42 41.41
CA ALA A 587 -30.88 21.27 42.56
C ALA A 587 -31.57 19.90 42.59
N GLU A 588 -31.98 19.38 41.43
CA GLU A 588 -32.54 18.03 41.27
C GLU A 588 -31.52 16.95 41.66
N PHE A 589 -30.27 17.08 41.21
CA PHE A 589 -29.17 16.19 41.57
C PHE A 589 -28.85 16.20 43.07
N ALA A 590 -28.92 17.38 43.69
CA ALA A 590 -28.74 17.51 45.13
C ALA A 590 -29.90 16.88 45.92
N ALA A 591 -31.14 17.10 45.47
CA ALA A 591 -32.34 16.51 46.06
C ALA A 591 -32.36 14.98 45.93
N SER A 592 -31.74 14.45 44.87
CA SER A 592 -31.56 13.02 44.64
C SER A 592 -30.35 12.44 45.40
N GLY A 593 -29.82 13.17 46.38
CA GLY A 593 -28.81 12.70 47.33
C GLY A 593 -27.36 12.86 46.87
N ASN A 594 -27.10 13.70 45.85
CA ASN A 594 -25.77 13.87 45.23
C ASN A 594 -25.17 12.55 44.71
N ARG A 595 -26.02 11.58 44.37
CA ARG A 595 -25.59 10.31 43.83
C ARG A 595 -25.71 10.36 42.32
N VAL A 596 -24.60 10.10 41.64
CA VAL A 596 -24.56 9.92 40.17
C VAL A 596 -25.48 8.78 39.74
N TYR A 597 -25.74 7.82 40.64
CA TYR A 597 -26.60 6.68 40.39
C TYR A 597 -27.70 6.62 41.44
N LEU A 598 -28.96 6.76 41.00
CA LEU A 598 -30.13 6.58 41.84
C LEU A 598 -30.46 5.09 41.99
N PRO A 599 -30.87 4.62 43.19
CA PRO A 599 -31.27 3.23 43.38
C PRO A 599 -32.50 2.92 42.52
N ILE A 600 -32.49 1.78 41.84
CA ILE A 600 -33.65 1.29 41.09
C ILE A 600 -34.54 0.53 42.09
N ALA A 601 -35.32 1.30 42.87
CA ALA A 601 -36.31 0.87 43.86
C ALA A 601 -35.79 0.00 45.04
N ASP A 602 -36.54 0.02 46.15
CA ASP A 602 -36.40 -0.89 47.30
C ASP A 602 -37.02 -2.27 47.02
#